data_AF-A0A965R5L2-F1
#
_entry.id   AF-A0A965R5L2-F1
#
_cell.length_a   1.000
_cell.length_b   1.000
_cell.length_c   1.000
_cell.angle_alpha   90.00
_cell.angle_beta   90.00
_cell.angle_gamma   90.00
#
_symmetry.space_group_name_H-M   'P 1'
#
loop_
_entity.id
_entity.type
_entity.pdbx_description
1 polymer ?
#
loop_
_entity_poly.entity_id
_entity_poly.type
_entity_poly.pdbx_seq_one_letter_code
_entity_poly.pdbx_strand_id
1 'polypeptide(L)'
;MLRFKKIVFQSIALVAIVLFSNFSSSAQDGKAIFQANCASCHNPIKDATGPALQGVDKRVPSKEWIYNWVHNSAKVISSGDKYANDLYNKWNKTAMTAFPQLSNAEIDAVVKYVNDYKAPSSTPAAGASSQAAPEEDNSNMYILVTLALLVLMVILWKVNSGLKRVANEKQGLPNVKEIPFYRNKLFVAIAIILAFILAGYWIANGSIEMGRQQNYKPEQPIFYSHKVHAGINQINCLYCHAGAEKSKHAMVPSTNVCMNCHKQINEYTGEAEHPLYNEEGEKINGTEQIQLLYKYAGWDPVKKDYIRDEKGAIQATPIKWTKIHNLPDHVYFNHSQHVAVGKVPCQQCHGPIQEMDEVYQFSPLSMGWCINCHRQTKVQFENNNYYSIFEKYHQELKDKKRDGVTVEEIGGLECQRCHY
;
A
#
# COMPACT_ATOMS: atom_id res chain seq x y z
N MET A 1 14.52 1.43 -59.65
CA MET A 1 15.19 1.68 -58.35
C MET A 1 14.89 3.05 -57.72
N LEU A 2 14.66 4.14 -58.48
CA LEU A 2 14.45 5.48 -57.88
C LEU A 2 13.10 5.68 -57.17
N ARG A 3 12.01 5.02 -57.61
CA ARG A 3 10.69 5.19 -56.98
C ARG A 3 10.57 4.52 -55.60
N PHE A 4 11.28 3.41 -55.39
CA PHE A 4 11.28 2.69 -54.11
C PHE A 4 12.04 3.44 -53.01
N LYS A 5 13.13 4.13 -53.37
CA LYS A 5 13.88 4.99 -52.43
C LYS A 5 13.06 6.21 -51.95
N LYS A 6 12.21 6.80 -52.81
CA LYS A 6 11.37 7.95 -52.40
C LYS A 6 10.28 7.55 -51.39
N ILE A 7 9.66 6.38 -51.56
CA ILE A 7 8.62 5.91 -50.65
C ILE A 7 9.21 5.55 -49.28
N VAL A 8 10.35 4.86 -49.25
CA VAL A 8 11.04 4.53 -47.99
C VAL A 8 11.52 5.79 -47.25
N PHE A 9 12.02 6.80 -47.96
CA PHE A 9 12.45 8.06 -47.33
C PHE A 9 11.28 8.90 -46.82
N GLN A 10 10.13 8.89 -47.51
CA GLN A 10 8.91 9.57 -47.05
C GLN A 10 8.27 8.85 -45.85
N SER A 11 8.32 7.52 -45.80
CA SER A 11 7.85 6.75 -44.64
C SER A 11 8.74 6.94 -43.40
N ILE A 12 10.07 7.03 -43.57
CA ILE A 12 10.99 7.30 -42.46
C ILE A 12 10.84 8.74 -41.94
N ALA A 13 10.61 9.71 -42.82
CA ALA A 13 10.34 11.10 -42.41
C ALA A 13 9.01 11.25 -41.66
N LEU A 14 7.96 10.50 -42.05
CA LEU A 14 6.68 10.51 -41.34
C LEU A 14 6.77 9.84 -39.95
N VAL A 15 7.53 8.74 -39.83
CA VAL A 15 7.76 8.05 -38.55
C VAL A 15 8.66 8.89 -37.63
N ALA A 16 9.64 9.64 -38.15
CA ALA A 16 10.43 10.57 -37.37
C ALA A 16 9.59 11.75 -36.84
N ILE A 17 8.64 12.28 -37.61
CA ILE A 17 7.77 13.38 -37.16
C ILE A 17 6.80 12.93 -36.05
N VAL A 18 6.34 11.66 -36.08
CA VAL A 18 5.51 11.08 -35.00
C VAL A 18 6.32 10.74 -33.74
N LEU A 19 7.61 10.42 -33.89
CA LEU A 19 8.51 10.17 -32.75
C LEU A 19 9.01 11.45 -32.05
N PHE A 20 9.02 12.60 -32.75
CA PHE A 20 9.43 13.89 -32.18
C PHE A 20 8.28 14.75 -31.60
N SER A 21 7.02 14.37 -31.82
CA SER A 21 5.88 15.12 -31.27
C SER A 21 5.43 14.67 -29.86
N ASN A 22 6.20 13.77 -29.22
CA ASN A 22 6.03 13.40 -27.80
C ASN A 22 7.17 13.92 -26.91
N PHE A 23 7.69 15.12 -27.21
CA PHE A 23 8.34 15.91 -26.16
C PHE A 23 7.24 16.51 -25.27
N SER A 24 6.64 15.67 -24.42
CA SER A 24 6.06 16.15 -23.18
C SER A 24 7.20 16.80 -22.41
N SER A 25 7.22 18.13 -22.42
CA SER A 25 8.04 18.90 -21.49
C SER A 25 7.84 18.29 -20.11
N SER A 26 8.93 17.99 -19.41
CA SER A 26 8.92 17.58 -18.02
C SER A 26 8.25 18.69 -17.21
N ALA A 27 6.92 18.68 -17.15
CA ALA A 27 6.18 19.39 -16.14
C ALA A 27 6.66 18.77 -14.83
N GLN A 28 7.36 19.56 -14.02
CA GLN A 28 7.56 19.22 -12.61
C GLN A 28 6.20 18.77 -12.09
N ASP A 29 6.14 17.54 -11.59
CA ASP A 29 4.88 16.90 -11.26
C ASP A 29 4.27 17.61 -10.05
N GLY A 30 3.49 18.66 -10.32
CA GLY A 30 2.85 19.49 -9.30
C GLY A 30 1.94 18.68 -8.38
N LYS A 31 1.42 17.53 -8.85
CA LYS A 31 0.68 16.58 -8.03
C LYS A 31 1.60 15.90 -7.03
N ALA A 32 2.75 15.38 -7.46
CA ALA A 32 3.71 14.72 -6.57
C ALA A 32 4.24 15.69 -5.49
N ILE A 33 4.55 16.93 -5.88
CA ILE A 33 5.04 17.95 -4.95
C ILE A 33 3.94 18.35 -3.96
N PHE A 34 2.70 18.52 -4.42
CA PHE A 34 1.55 18.78 -3.57
C PHE A 34 1.30 17.65 -2.57
N GLN A 35 1.31 16.39 -3.04
CA GLN A 35 1.12 15.21 -2.20
C GLN A 35 2.22 15.03 -1.15
N ALA A 36 3.47 15.36 -1.50
CA ALA A 36 4.61 15.22 -0.59
C ALA A 36 4.68 16.33 0.47
N ASN A 37 4.31 17.57 0.14
CA ASN A 37 4.61 18.74 0.97
C ASN A 37 3.39 19.51 1.48
N CYS A 38 2.26 19.47 0.78
CA CYS A 38 1.12 20.37 1.03
C CYS A 38 -0.16 19.64 1.46
N ALA A 39 -0.37 18.40 0.97
CA ALA A 39 -1.62 17.64 1.15
C ALA A 39 -1.94 17.29 2.61
N SER A 40 -0.94 17.31 3.50
CA SER A 40 -1.14 17.06 4.93
C SER A 40 -1.93 18.16 5.64
N CYS A 41 -1.94 19.38 5.08
CA CYS A 41 -2.61 20.52 5.71
C CYS A 41 -3.65 21.18 4.78
N HIS A 42 -3.50 21.05 3.47
CA HIS A 42 -4.38 21.68 2.49
C HIS A 42 -5.10 20.65 1.64
N ASN A 43 -6.39 20.90 1.37
CA ASN A 43 -7.15 20.18 0.36
C ASN A 43 -7.40 21.13 -0.84
N PRO A 44 -7.40 20.63 -2.09
CA PRO A 44 -7.71 21.49 -3.24
C PRO A 44 -9.09 22.15 -3.15
N ILE A 45 -10.13 21.43 -2.72
CA ILE A 45 -11.52 21.87 -2.84
C ILE A 45 -12.10 22.39 -1.52
N LYS A 46 -11.79 21.73 -0.39
CA LYS A 46 -12.37 22.04 0.93
C LYS A 46 -11.34 22.63 1.90
N ASP A 47 -11.80 23.40 2.87
CA ASP A 47 -10.94 23.86 3.97
C ASP A 47 -10.52 22.67 4.84
N ALA A 48 -9.28 22.68 5.33
CA ALA A 48 -8.68 21.65 6.17
C ALA A 48 -7.90 22.31 7.32
N THR A 49 -6.69 21.83 7.65
CA THR A 49 -5.81 22.52 8.61
C THR A 49 -5.37 23.90 8.10
N GLY A 50 -5.32 24.08 6.77
CA GLY A 50 -5.23 25.36 6.09
C GLY A 50 -6.38 25.56 5.09
N PRO A 51 -6.47 26.73 4.45
CA PRO A 51 -7.54 27.04 3.49
C PRO A 51 -7.52 26.12 2.27
N ALA A 52 -8.70 25.91 1.66
CA ALA A 52 -8.84 25.29 0.35
C ALA A 52 -7.96 26.02 -0.67
N LEU A 53 -7.20 25.31 -1.48
CA LEU A 53 -6.19 25.93 -2.35
C LEU A 53 -6.66 26.16 -3.80
N GLN A 54 -7.79 25.63 -4.24
CA GLN A 54 -8.33 25.89 -5.57
C GLN A 54 -8.71 27.37 -5.74
N GLY A 55 -8.19 28.01 -6.78
CA GLY A 55 -8.33 29.44 -7.05
C GLY A 55 -7.48 30.32 -6.13
N VAL A 56 -6.40 29.79 -5.52
CA VAL A 56 -5.50 30.59 -4.66
C VAL A 56 -4.84 31.74 -5.42
N ASP A 57 -4.51 31.53 -6.70
CA ASP A 57 -3.92 32.52 -7.62
C ASP A 57 -4.76 33.80 -7.77
N LYS A 58 -6.08 33.70 -7.59
CA LYS A 58 -7.02 34.83 -7.68
C LYS A 58 -7.39 35.43 -6.33
N ARG A 59 -7.16 34.69 -5.23
CA ARG A 59 -7.56 35.09 -3.86
C ARG A 59 -6.47 35.83 -3.09
N VAL A 60 -5.22 35.64 -3.49
CA VAL A 60 -4.05 36.27 -2.86
C VAL A 60 -3.62 37.54 -3.60
N PRO A 61 -2.89 38.46 -2.95
CA PRO A 61 -2.56 39.77 -3.53
C PRO A 61 -1.72 39.71 -4.81
N SER A 62 -0.80 38.75 -4.92
CA SER A 62 0.04 38.58 -6.10
C SER A 62 0.67 37.19 -6.17
N LYS A 63 1.19 36.82 -7.34
CA LYS A 63 1.94 35.58 -7.53
C LYS A 63 3.22 35.53 -6.68
N GLU A 64 3.89 36.67 -6.53
CA GLU A 64 5.09 36.83 -5.70
C GLU A 64 4.79 36.66 -4.22
N TRP A 65 3.59 37.05 -3.77
CA TRP A 65 3.13 36.81 -2.41
C TRP A 65 3.05 35.31 -2.10
N ILE A 66 2.57 34.49 -3.05
CA ILE A 66 2.50 33.03 -2.90
C ILE A 66 3.91 32.45 -2.69
N TYR A 67 4.90 32.89 -3.47
CA TYR A 67 6.27 32.40 -3.32
C TYR A 67 6.83 32.73 -1.94
N ASN A 68 6.71 33.99 -1.52
CA ASN A 68 7.18 34.43 -0.20
C ASN A 68 6.46 33.71 0.95
N TRP A 69 5.17 33.44 0.80
CA TRP A 69 4.37 32.71 1.78
C TRP A 69 4.79 31.23 1.90
N VAL A 70 4.97 30.55 0.77
CA VAL A 70 5.40 29.13 0.75
C VAL A 70 6.83 28.98 1.25
N HIS A 71 7.74 29.89 0.87
CA HIS A 71 9.11 29.86 1.35
C HIS A 71 9.23 30.16 2.84
N ASN A 72 8.49 31.16 3.34
CA ASN A 72 8.52 31.53 4.75
C ASN A 72 7.29 32.37 5.17
N SER A 73 6.21 31.68 5.54
CA SER A 73 4.96 32.30 6.01
C SER A 73 5.17 33.20 7.24
N ALA A 74 6.04 32.80 8.18
CA ALA A 74 6.34 33.56 9.39
C ALA A 74 6.95 34.93 9.08
N LYS A 75 7.79 35.01 8.03
CA LYS A 75 8.38 36.28 7.58
C LYS A 75 7.32 37.22 7.02
N VAL A 76 6.37 36.72 6.23
CA VAL A 76 5.26 37.52 5.65
C VAL A 76 4.27 37.98 6.73
N ILE A 77 4.02 37.16 7.75
CA ILE A 77 3.21 37.56 8.92
C ILE A 77 3.91 38.67 9.70
N SER A 78 5.22 38.51 9.96
CA SER A 78 6.02 39.49 10.71
C SER A 78 6.24 40.82 9.98
N SER A 79 6.11 40.86 8.65
CA SER A 79 6.20 42.10 7.87
C SER A 79 4.95 42.98 7.97
N GLY A 80 3.94 42.56 8.73
CA GLY A 80 2.71 43.34 8.94
C GLY A 80 1.73 43.31 7.76
N ASP A 81 1.84 42.31 6.87
CA ASP A 81 0.92 42.15 5.75
C ASP A 81 -0.50 41.86 6.27
N LYS A 82 -1.47 42.67 5.84
CA LYS A 82 -2.85 42.60 6.35
C LYS A 82 -3.53 41.28 6.01
N TYR A 83 -3.33 40.77 4.79
CA TYR A 83 -3.95 39.53 4.33
C TYR A 83 -3.36 38.31 5.04
N ALA A 84 -2.04 38.27 5.21
CA ALA A 84 -1.31 37.27 5.98
C ALA A 84 -1.79 37.20 7.43
N ASN A 85 -1.91 38.35 8.10
CA ASN A 85 -2.34 38.43 9.50
C ASN A 85 -3.80 38.05 9.68
N ASP A 86 -4.69 38.48 8.77
CA ASP A 86 -6.10 38.10 8.79
C ASP A 86 -6.27 36.59 8.56
N LEU A 87 -5.51 36.01 7.62
CA LEU A 87 -5.48 34.57 7.35
C LEU A 87 -4.96 33.78 8.55
N TYR A 88 -3.88 34.25 9.18
CA TYR A 88 -3.28 33.63 10.37
C TYR A 88 -4.25 33.64 11.56
N ASN A 89 -4.97 34.74 11.78
CA ASN A 89 -5.99 34.83 12.82
C ASN A 89 -7.21 33.93 12.52
N LYS A 90 -7.66 33.88 11.26
CA LYS A 90 -8.80 33.05 10.83
C LYS A 90 -8.54 31.55 11.05
N TRP A 91 -7.29 31.10 10.88
CA TRP A 91 -6.90 29.69 11.08
C TRP A 91 -6.25 29.42 12.44
N ASN A 92 -6.73 30.11 13.48
CA ASN A 92 -6.36 29.88 14.88
C ASN A 92 -4.85 29.94 15.15
N LYS A 93 -4.13 30.80 14.42
CA LYS A 93 -2.69 31.02 14.54
C LYS A 93 -1.85 29.76 14.25
N THR A 94 -2.40 28.83 13.44
CA THR A 94 -1.67 27.65 12.96
C THR A 94 -0.50 28.09 12.10
N ALA A 95 0.72 27.70 12.50
CA ALA A 95 1.93 28.02 11.74
C ALA A 95 2.06 27.08 10.53
N MET A 96 2.23 27.65 9.35
CA MET A 96 2.55 26.89 8.14
C MET A 96 4.07 26.64 8.07
N THR A 97 4.47 25.39 7.85
CA THR A 97 5.87 25.00 7.65
C THR A 97 6.48 25.79 6.48
N ALA A 98 7.72 26.26 6.66
CA ALA A 98 8.48 26.94 5.62
C ALA A 98 9.08 25.93 4.63
N PHE A 99 8.94 26.21 3.33
CA PHE A 99 9.50 25.37 2.25
C PHE A 99 10.55 26.11 1.42
N PRO A 100 11.67 26.58 2.00
CA PRO A 100 12.70 27.34 1.27
C PRO A 100 13.38 26.54 0.15
N GLN A 101 13.25 25.21 0.16
CA GLN A 101 13.82 24.30 -0.83
C GLN A 101 13.03 24.21 -2.14
N LEU A 102 11.76 24.65 -2.16
CA LEU A 102 10.93 24.60 -3.37
C LEU A 102 11.27 25.78 -4.29
N SER A 103 11.56 25.53 -5.56
CA SER A 103 11.75 26.57 -6.56
C SER A 103 10.42 27.23 -6.96
N ASN A 104 10.47 28.46 -7.49
CA ASN A 104 9.27 29.16 -7.96
C ASN A 104 8.53 28.37 -9.06
N ALA A 105 9.26 27.64 -9.90
CA ALA A 105 8.70 26.78 -10.95
C ALA A 105 7.92 25.58 -10.36
N GLU A 106 8.40 25.02 -9.24
CA GLU A 106 7.71 23.94 -8.52
C GLU A 106 6.45 24.44 -7.82
N ILE A 107 6.50 25.64 -7.24
CA ILE A 107 5.33 26.28 -6.64
C ILE A 107 4.27 26.57 -7.71
N ASP A 108 4.68 27.01 -8.90
CA ASP A 108 3.78 27.20 -10.05
C ASP A 108 3.12 25.90 -10.50
N ALA A 109 3.88 24.81 -10.55
CA ALA A 109 3.36 23.50 -10.89
C ALA A 109 2.30 23.03 -9.87
N VAL A 110 2.52 23.29 -8.58
CA VAL A 110 1.56 22.99 -7.51
C VAL A 110 0.30 23.84 -7.63
N VAL A 111 0.41 25.15 -7.82
CA VAL A 111 -0.75 26.05 -7.99
C VAL A 111 -1.57 25.67 -9.21
N LYS A 112 -0.91 25.34 -10.33
CA LYS A 112 -1.56 24.84 -11.54
C LYS A 112 -2.33 23.54 -11.27
N TYR A 113 -1.69 22.56 -10.63
CA TYR A 113 -2.33 21.28 -10.28
C TYR A 113 -3.58 21.48 -9.43
N VAL A 114 -3.49 22.32 -8.40
CA VAL A 114 -4.61 22.54 -7.48
C VAL A 114 -5.77 23.29 -8.15
N ASN A 115 -5.47 24.22 -9.06
CA ASN A 115 -6.50 24.91 -9.84
C ASN A 115 -7.20 23.98 -10.84
N ASP A 116 -6.43 23.11 -11.50
CA ASP A 116 -6.94 22.13 -12.47
C ASP A 116 -7.54 20.88 -11.80
N TYR A 117 -7.48 20.78 -10.46
CA TYR A 117 -7.95 19.64 -9.71
C TYR A 117 -9.48 19.46 -9.84
N LYS A 118 -9.87 18.30 -10.35
CA LYS A 118 -11.25 17.79 -10.30
C LYS A 118 -11.27 16.60 -9.35
N ALA A 119 -12.22 16.60 -8.42
CA ALA A 119 -12.44 15.43 -7.56
C ALA A 119 -12.69 14.20 -8.45
N PRO A 120 -12.00 13.07 -8.22
CA PRO A 120 -12.33 11.85 -8.91
C PRO A 120 -13.75 11.43 -8.50
N SER A 121 -14.67 11.47 -9.47
CA SER A 121 -15.87 10.66 -9.43
C SER A 121 -15.44 9.20 -9.27
N SER A 122 -16.10 8.45 -8.39
CA SER A 122 -15.92 7.02 -8.23
C SER A 122 -16.19 6.31 -9.56
N THR A 123 -15.15 6.15 -10.36
CA THR A 123 -15.12 5.29 -11.53
C THR A 123 -13.68 4.75 -11.62
N PRO A 124 -13.49 3.43 -11.63
CA PRO A 124 -12.15 2.85 -11.66
C PRO A 124 -11.40 3.31 -12.92
N ALA A 125 -10.27 3.99 -12.72
CA ALA A 125 -9.38 4.35 -13.82
C ALA A 125 -8.62 3.09 -14.28
N ALA A 126 -8.96 2.62 -15.47
CA ALA A 126 -8.20 1.61 -16.19
C ALA A 126 -6.81 2.16 -16.55
N GLY A 127 -5.80 1.74 -15.80
CA GLY A 127 -4.38 1.83 -16.17
C GLY A 127 -3.90 0.45 -16.59
N ALA A 128 -3.43 0.35 -17.84
CA ALA A 128 -3.03 -0.89 -18.49
C ALA A 128 -1.91 -1.64 -17.73
N SER A 129 -2.32 -2.61 -16.91
CA SER A 129 -1.56 -3.84 -16.73
C SER A 129 -2.22 -4.90 -17.62
N SER A 130 -1.42 -5.63 -18.39
CA SER A 130 -1.83 -6.84 -19.10
C SER A 130 -2.20 -7.93 -18.09
N GLN A 131 -3.33 -7.76 -17.42
CA GLN A 131 -4.00 -8.80 -16.67
C GLN A 131 -4.83 -9.59 -17.67
N ALA A 132 -4.58 -10.89 -17.71
CA ALA A 132 -5.53 -11.83 -18.27
C ALA A 132 -6.92 -11.51 -17.71
N ALA A 133 -7.93 -11.56 -18.58
CA ALA A 133 -9.32 -11.32 -18.21
C ALA A 133 -9.65 -12.08 -16.90
N PRO A 134 -10.49 -11.52 -16.02
CA PRO A 134 -11.02 -12.31 -14.91
C PRO A 134 -11.65 -13.54 -15.54
N GLU A 135 -11.16 -14.73 -15.19
CA GLU A 135 -11.93 -15.94 -15.43
C GLU A 135 -13.27 -15.69 -14.75
N GLU A 136 -14.35 -15.59 -15.53
CA GLU A 136 -15.66 -15.84 -14.98
C GLU A 136 -15.54 -17.16 -14.21
N ASP A 137 -15.98 -17.16 -12.95
CA ASP A 137 -15.99 -18.34 -12.08
C ASP A 137 -16.95 -19.38 -12.67
N ASN A 138 -16.46 -20.02 -13.72
CA ASN A 138 -17.09 -21.06 -14.47
C ASN A 138 -16.90 -22.40 -13.76
N SER A 139 -16.42 -22.40 -12.50
CA SER A 139 -16.25 -23.60 -11.69
C SER A 139 -17.53 -24.43 -11.67
N ASN A 140 -18.69 -23.78 -11.54
CA ASN A 140 -19.99 -24.45 -11.62
C ASN A 140 -20.28 -25.05 -13.01
N MET A 141 -19.91 -24.36 -14.10
CA MET A 141 -20.05 -24.89 -15.46
C MET A 141 -19.08 -26.06 -15.71
N TYR A 142 -17.82 -25.97 -15.25
CA TYR A 142 -16.85 -27.05 -15.35
C TYR A 142 -17.24 -28.27 -14.53
N ILE A 143 -17.81 -28.09 -13.33
CA ILE A 143 -18.36 -29.17 -12.51
C ILE A 143 -19.51 -29.87 -13.24
N LEU A 144 -20.46 -29.10 -13.79
CA LEU A 144 -21.60 -29.65 -14.53
C LEU A 144 -21.17 -30.40 -15.81
N VAL A 145 -20.25 -29.82 -16.59
CA VAL A 145 -19.70 -30.47 -17.79
C VAL A 145 -18.93 -31.73 -17.43
N THR A 146 -18.13 -31.72 -16.35
CA THR A 146 -17.39 -32.90 -15.88
C THR A 146 -18.34 -34.01 -15.41
N LEU A 147 -19.41 -33.68 -14.70
CA LEU A 147 -20.45 -34.64 -14.31
C LEU A 147 -21.16 -35.23 -15.53
N ALA A 148 -21.51 -34.40 -16.52
CA ALA A 148 -22.12 -34.87 -17.76
C ALA A 148 -21.21 -35.83 -18.54
N LEU A 149 -19.91 -35.52 -18.62
CA LEU A 149 -18.92 -36.39 -19.25
C LEU A 149 -18.74 -37.71 -18.49
N LEU A 150 -18.73 -37.70 -17.16
CA LEU A 150 -18.67 -38.92 -16.34
C LEU A 150 -19.89 -39.82 -16.57
N VAL A 151 -21.09 -39.25 -16.63
CA VAL A 151 -22.32 -39.99 -16.94
C VAL A 151 -22.24 -40.61 -18.34
N LEU A 152 -21.80 -39.84 -19.35
CA LEU A 152 -21.59 -40.34 -20.71
C LEU A 152 -20.58 -41.50 -20.73
N MET A 153 -19.49 -41.39 -19.98
CA MET A 153 -18.46 -42.42 -19.86
C MET A 153 -19.03 -43.73 -19.29
N VAL A 154 -19.88 -43.65 -18.26
CA VAL A 154 -20.56 -44.81 -17.66
C VAL A 154 -21.53 -45.46 -18.65
N ILE A 155 -22.28 -44.67 -19.40
CA ILE A 155 -23.20 -45.17 -20.44
C ILE A 155 -22.43 -45.91 -21.54
N LEU A 156 -21.37 -45.28 -22.08
CA LEU A 156 -20.53 -45.89 -23.11
C LEU A 156 -19.85 -47.16 -22.61
N TRP A 157 -19.41 -47.18 -21.34
CA TRP A 157 -18.84 -48.37 -20.71
C TRP A 157 -19.84 -49.53 -20.65
N LYS A 158 -21.09 -49.27 -20.22
CA LYS A 158 -22.17 -50.27 -20.19
C LYS A 158 -22.55 -50.80 -21.58
N VAL A 159 -22.62 -49.91 -22.58
CA VAL A 159 -22.96 -50.31 -23.95
C VAL A 159 -21.83 -51.16 -24.55
N ASN A 160 -20.58 -50.76 -24.36
CA ASN A 160 -19.41 -51.49 -24.86
C ASN A 160 -19.25 -52.86 -24.16
N SER A 161 -19.49 -52.95 -22.84
CA SER A 161 -19.46 -54.23 -22.13
C SER A 161 -20.59 -55.16 -22.60
N GLY A 162 -21.79 -54.61 -22.81
CA GLY A 162 -22.93 -55.33 -23.38
C GLY A 162 -22.66 -55.86 -24.79
N LEU A 163 -22.07 -55.04 -25.67
CA LEU A 163 -21.67 -55.44 -27.03
C LEU A 163 -20.64 -56.57 -27.03
N LYS A 164 -19.63 -56.51 -26.14
CA LYS A 164 -18.63 -57.58 -25.98
C LYS A 164 -19.27 -58.90 -25.55
N ARG A 165 -20.26 -58.86 -24.66
CA ARG A 165 -20.96 -60.06 -24.19
C ARG A 165 -21.67 -60.78 -25.34
N VAL A 166 -22.39 -60.04 -26.18
CA VAL A 166 -23.09 -60.58 -27.36
C VAL A 166 -22.11 -61.07 -28.43
N ALA A 167 -20.98 -60.37 -28.63
CA ALA A 167 -19.95 -60.80 -29.57
C ALA A 167 -19.27 -62.12 -29.15
N ASN A 168 -18.96 -62.27 -27.86
CA ASN A 168 -18.37 -63.49 -27.31
C ASN A 168 -19.33 -64.69 -27.37
N GLU A 169 -20.63 -64.48 -27.11
CA GLU A 169 -21.66 -65.52 -27.27
C GLU A 169 -21.74 -66.02 -28.72
N LYS A 170 -21.65 -65.13 -29.70
CA LYS A 170 -21.61 -65.51 -31.13
C LYS A 170 -20.34 -66.26 -31.54
N GLN A 171 -19.20 -65.99 -30.88
CA GLN A 171 -17.92 -66.63 -31.18
C GLN A 171 -17.66 -67.90 -30.35
N GLY A 172 -18.61 -68.32 -29.51
CA GLY A 172 -18.46 -69.49 -28.64
C GLY A 172 -17.41 -69.33 -27.55
N LEU A 173 -16.99 -68.09 -27.25
CA LEU A 173 -15.98 -67.79 -26.23
C LEU A 173 -16.64 -67.63 -24.85
N PRO A 174 -16.00 -68.14 -23.77
CA PRO A 174 -16.56 -68.02 -22.43
C PRO A 174 -16.58 -66.55 -21.98
N ASN A 175 -17.74 -66.09 -21.51
CA ASN A 175 -17.88 -64.77 -20.92
C ASN A 175 -17.24 -64.71 -19.54
N VAL A 176 -16.23 -63.84 -19.37
CA VAL A 176 -15.61 -63.58 -18.06
C VAL A 176 -16.63 -62.87 -17.16
N LYS A 177 -16.87 -63.39 -15.95
CA LYS A 177 -17.75 -62.75 -14.96
C LYS A 177 -17.27 -61.32 -14.70
N GLU A 178 -18.15 -60.34 -14.91
CA GLU A 178 -17.88 -58.93 -14.58
C GLU A 178 -17.67 -58.82 -13.06
N ILE A 179 -16.41 -58.62 -12.66
CA ILE A 179 -16.10 -58.27 -11.28
C ILE A 179 -16.48 -56.80 -11.05
N PRO A 180 -17.27 -56.48 -10.00
CA PRO A 180 -17.54 -55.09 -9.67
C PRO A 180 -16.25 -54.31 -9.45
N PHE A 181 -16.23 -53.03 -9.83
CA PHE A 181 -15.01 -52.21 -9.80
C PHE A 181 -14.34 -52.17 -8.39
N TYR A 182 -15.14 -52.18 -7.32
CA TYR A 182 -14.66 -52.18 -5.93
C TYR A 182 -13.98 -53.51 -5.50
N ARG A 183 -14.09 -54.58 -6.29
CA ARG A 183 -13.38 -55.86 -6.09
C ARG A 183 -12.21 -56.06 -7.05
N ASN A 184 -12.03 -55.15 -8.02
CA ASN A 184 -10.93 -55.23 -8.96
C ASN A 184 -9.64 -54.72 -8.30
N LYS A 185 -8.64 -55.60 -8.17
CA LYS A 185 -7.36 -55.29 -7.51
C LYS A 185 -6.65 -54.05 -8.10
N LEU A 186 -6.80 -53.80 -9.40
CA LEU A 186 -6.23 -52.62 -10.06
C LEU A 186 -6.91 -51.33 -9.60
N PHE A 187 -8.25 -51.32 -9.56
CA PHE A 187 -9.01 -50.13 -9.11
C PHE A 187 -8.81 -49.86 -7.63
N VAL A 188 -8.76 -50.91 -6.79
CA VAL A 188 -8.44 -50.76 -5.36
C VAL A 188 -7.03 -50.20 -5.17
N ALA A 189 -6.04 -50.68 -5.93
CA ALA A 189 -4.67 -50.15 -5.86
C ALA A 189 -4.59 -48.68 -6.29
N ILE A 190 -5.24 -48.30 -7.40
CA ILE A 190 -5.29 -46.90 -7.85
C ILE A 190 -5.99 -46.02 -6.82
N ALA A 191 -7.12 -46.48 -6.25
CA ALA A 191 -7.85 -45.73 -5.24
C ALA A 191 -7.02 -45.50 -3.97
N ILE A 192 -6.24 -46.50 -3.52
CA ILE A 192 -5.33 -46.36 -2.38
C ILE A 192 -4.22 -45.35 -2.67
N ILE A 193 -3.61 -45.40 -3.86
CA ILE A 193 -2.56 -44.44 -4.26
C ILE A 193 -3.12 -43.02 -4.31
N LEU A 194 -4.30 -42.83 -4.92
CA LEU A 194 -4.96 -41.52 -4.97
C LEU A 194 -5.31 -41.01 -3.57
N ALA A 195 -5.86 -41.88 -2.70
CA ALA A 195 -6.15 -41.53 -1.32
C ALA A 195 -4.87 -41.13 -0.56
N PHE A 196 -3.75 -41.82 -0.79
CA PHE A 196 -2.46 -41.48 -0.17
C PHE A 196 -1.92 -40.13 -0.66
N ILE A 197 -2.00 -39.84 -1.97
CA ILE A 197 -1.59 -38.55 -2.53
C ILE A 197 -2.46 -37.43 -1.98
N LEU A 198 -3.79 -37.60 -1.96
CA LEU A 198 -4.73 -36.62 -1.44
C LEU A 198 -4.53 -36.38 0.06
N ALA A 199 -4.33 -37.44 0.84
CA ALA A 199 -4.03 -37.34 2.27
C ALA A 199 -2.69 -36.63 2.49
N GLY A 200 -1.66 -36.98 1.72
CA GLY A 200 -0.35 -36.31 1.77
C GLY A 200 -0.46 -34.82 1.43
N TYR A 201 -1.22 -34.46 0.40
CA TYR A 201 -1.49 -33.07 0.03
C TYR A 201 -2.22 -32.30 1.14
N TRP A 202 -3.29 -32.88 1.71
CA TRP A 202 -4.05 -32.27 2.80
C TRP A 202 -3.21 -32.07 4.06
N ILE A 203 -2.44 -33.09 4.46
CA ILE A 203 -1.56 -33.03 5.63
C ILE A 203 -0.45 -32.00 5.40
N ALA A 204 0.18 -32.00 4.23
CA ALA A 204 1.24 -31.04 3.89
C ALA A 204 0.71 -29.61 3.93
N ASN A 205 -0.41 -29.31 3.26
CA ASN A 205 -0.99 -27.97 3.27
C ASN A 205 -1.43 -27.54 4.66
N GLY A 206 -2.11 -28.41 5.41
CA GLY A 206 -2.46 -28.13 6.81
C GLY A 206 -1.24 -27.80 7.65
N SER A 207 -0.12 -28.53 7.45
CA SER A 207 1.14 -28.24 8.14
C SER A 207 1.81 -26.93 7.76
N ILE A 208 1.69 -26.52 6.48
CA ILE A 208 2.25 -25.27 5.98
C ILE A 208 1.42 -24.06 6.44
N GLU A 209 0.12 -24.22 6.57
CA GLU A 209 -0.81 -23.20 7.06
C GLU A 209 -0.74 -23.04 8.58
N MET A 210 -0.41 -24.10 9.32
CA MET A 210 -0.16 -24.01 10.76
C MET A 210 0.90 -22.94 11.07
N GLY A 211 0.51 -21.96 11.89
CA GLY A 211 1.37 -20.85 12.29
C GLY A 211 1.34 -19.64 11.34
N ARG A 212 0.58 -19.69 10.23
CA ARG A 212 0.32 -18.50 9.42
C ARG A 212 -0.89 -17.73 9.99
N GLN A 213 -0.75 -16.41 10.07
CA GLN A 213 -1.80 -15.51 10.58
C GLN A 213 -2.39 -14.66 9.45
N GLN A 214 -2.40 -15.16 8.21
CA GLN A 214 -2.99 -14.43 7.10
C GLN A 214 -4.49 -14.23 7.36
N ASN A 215 -5.00 -13.04 7.06
CA ASN A 215 -6.36 -12.59 7.37
C ASN A 215 -6.68 -12.49 8.87
N TYR A 216 -5.68 -12.59 9.76
CA TYR A 216 -5.88 -12.31 11.18
C TYR A 216 -6.28 -10.84 11.39
N LYS A 217 -7.42 -10.63 12.04
CA LYS A 217 -8.06 -9.34 12.25
C LYS A 217 -8.73 -9.33 13.64
N PRO A 218 -8.00 -8.90 14.69
CA PRO A 218 -8.56 -8.82 16.03
C PRO A 218 -9.30 -7.50 16.22
N GLU A 219 -10.36 -7.54 17.03
CA GLU A 219 -11.02 -6.34 17.54
C GLU A 219 -10.00 -5.45 18.28
N GLN A 220 -10.08 -4.15 18.02
CA GLN A 220 -9.22 -3.14 18.63
C GLN A 220 -9.96 -2.38 19.75
N PRO A 221 -9.25 -1.82 20.75
CA PRO A 221 -9.89 -1.08 21.84
C PRO A 221 -10.65 0.18 21.41
N ILE A 222 -10.30 0.71 20.24
CA ILE A 222 -10.98 1.80 19.54
C ILE A 222 -11.09 1.37 18.09
N PHE A 223 -12.27 1.53 17.50
CA PHE A 223 -12.44 1.30 16.08
C PHE A 223 -11.72 2.41 15.29
N TYR A 224 -10.55 2.09 14.76
CA TYR A 224 -9.71 3.02 14.01
C TYR A 224 -9.70 2.66 12.52
N SER A 225 -10.37 3.47 11.70
CA SER A 225 -10.41 3.29 10.25
C SER A 225 -9.21 3.92 9.54
N HIS A 226 -8.33 3.08 8.97
CA HIS A 226 -7.26 3.56 8.09
C HIS A 226 -7.83 4.11 6.78
N LYS A 227 -8.97 3.61 6.32
CA LYS A 227 -9.67 4.13 5.15
C LYS A 227 -10.11 5.58 5.32
N VAL A 228 -10.63 5.98 6.48
CA VAL A 228 -10.96 7.39 6.73
C VAL A 228 -9.71 8.27 6.73
N HIS A 229 -8.64 7.83 7.40
CA HIS A 229 -7.45 8.65 7.58
C HIS A 229 -6.56 8.69 6.33
N ALA A 230 -6.12 7.53 5.83
CA ALA A 230 -5.21 7.43 4.69
C ALA A 230 -5.94 7.39 3.33
N GLY A 231 -7.17 6.86 3.28
CA GLY A 231 -7.94 6.74 2.04
C GLY A 231 -8.73 8.01 1.71
N ILE A 232 -9.66 8.42 2.55
CA ILE A 232 -10.55 9.55 2.29
C ILE A 232 -9.83 10.88 2.51
N ASN A 233 -9.14 11.01 3.65
CA ASN A 233 -8.42 12.23 4.01
C ASN A 233 -6.99 12.28 3.44
N GLN A 234 -6.51 11.21 2.81
CA GLN A 234 -5.20 11.16 2.15
C GLN A 234 -4.03 11.54 3.07
N ILE A 235 -4.13 11.23 4.37
CA ILE A 235 -3.06 11.46 5.33
C ILE A 235 -1.89 10.52 5.01
N ASN A 236 -0.68 11.09 4.92
CA ASN A 236 0.53 10.32 4.65
C ASN A 236 0.80 9.29 5.75
N CYS A 237 1.12 8.05 5.36
CA CYS A 237 1.38 6.94 6.30
C CYS A 237 2.46 7.27 7.35
N LEU A 238 3.50 8.01 6.94
CA LEU A 238 4.64 8.37 7.78
C LEU A 238 4.33 9.48 8.79
N TYR A 239 3.18 10.16 8.65
CA TYR A 239 2.75 11.14 9.65
C TYR A 239 2.47 10.45 11.00
N CYS A 240 1.75 9.32 10.95
CA CYS A 240 1.46 8.52 12.15
C CYS A 240 2.58 7.52 12.45
N HIS A 241 3.12 6.86 11.41
CA HIS A 241 4.16 5.83 11.54
C HIS A 241 5.57 6.36 11.26
N ALA A 242 5.91 7.50 11.87
CA ALA A 242 7.18 8.21 11.62
C ALA A 242 8.44 7.36 11.93
N GLY A 243 8.32 6.33 12.76
CA GLY A 243 9.40 5.40 13.05
C GLY A 243 9.82 4.55 11.85
N ALA A 244 8.96 4.40 10.83
CA ALA A 244 9.18 3.46 9.73
C ALA A 244 10.43 3.79 8.90
N GLU A 245 10.76 5.07 8.75
CA GLU A 245 11.94 5.50 7.97
C GLU A 245 13.23 5.52 8.78
N LYS A 246 13.15 5.59 10.12
CA LYS A 246 14.31 5.88 10.97
C LYS A 246 14.68 4.75 11.92
N SER A 247 13.75 3.87 12.22
CA SER A 247 13.90 2.82 13.24
C SER A 247 13.63 1.44 12.66
N LYS A 248 14.05 0.41 13.41
CA LYS A 248 13.70 -0.97 13.11
C LYS A 248 12.20 -1.24 13.26
N HIS A 249 11.49 -0.45 14.05
CA HIS A 249 10.05 -0.54 14.26
C HIS A 249 9.35 0.72 13.76
N ALA A 250 8.27 0.57 12.99
CA ALA A 250 7.45 1.70 12.55
C ALA A 250 6.75 2.46 13.70
N MET A 251 6.53 1.75 14.82
CA MET A 251 5.82 2.19 16.03
C MET A 251 4.34 2.49 15.79
N VAL A 252 3.49 2.17 16.77
CA VAL A 252 2.11 2.65 16.81
C VAL A 252 2.16 4.08 17.36
N PRO A 253 1.46 5.06 16.75
CA PRO A 253 1.52 6.44 17.21
C PRO A 253 1.05 6.56 18.66
N SER A 254 1.69 7.47 19.40
CA SER A 254 1.19 7.87 20.71
C SER A 254 -0.13 8.64 20.58
N THR A 255 -0.95 8.63 21.64
CA THR A 255 -2.23 9.35 21.69
C THR A 255 -2.09 10.85 21.37
N ASN A 256 -0.92 11.45 21.60
CA ASN A 256 -0.65 12.85 21.26
C ASN A 256 -0.79 13.14 19.76
N VAL A 257 -0.39 12.19 18.90
CA VAL A 257 -0.52 12.35 17.43
C VAL A 257 -2.00 12.44 17.05
N CYS A 258 -2.86 11.61 17.65
CA CYS A 258 -4.31 11.65 17.46
C CYS A 258 -4.87 13.02 17.90
N MET A 259 -4.44 13.51 19.07
CA MET A 259 -4.92 14.76 19.63
C MET A 259 -4.44 16.02 18.90
N ASN A 260 -3.52 15.93 17.93
CA ASN A 260 -3.13 17.10 17.13
C ASN A 260 -4.28 17.62 16.27
N CYS A 261 -5.18 16.74 15.82
CA CYS A 261 -6.36 17.10 15.02
C CYS A 261 -7.66 16.91 15.81
N HIS A 262 -7.75 15.87 16.63
CA HIS A 262 -8.98 15.54 17.36
C HIS A 262 -9.32 16.51 18.49
N LYS A 263 -8.48 17.52 18.80
CA LYS A 263 -8.91 18.63 19.67
C LYS A 263 -9.97 19.52 19.03
N GLN A 264 -9.96 19.62 17.71
CA GLN A 264 -10.89 20.42 16.92
C GLN A 264 -11.94 19.55 16.22
N ILE A 265 -11.63 18.28 15.95
CA ILE A 265 -12.53 17.31 15.33
C ILE A 265 -13.15 16.43 16.43
N ASN A 266 -14.34 16.80 16.87
CA ASN A 266 -15.08 16.15 17.96
C ASN A 266 -16.23 15.24 17.50
N GLU A 267 -16.59 15.30 16.22
CA GLU A 267 -17.64 14.47 15.64
C GLU A 267 -17.21 13.92 14.27
N TYR A 268 -17.77 12.77 13.90
CA TYR A 268 -17.59 12.18 12.59
C TYR A 268 -18.69 12.66 11.64
N THR A 269 -18.33 13.56 10.72
CA THR A 269 -19.26 14.13 9.74
C THR A 269 -19.39 13.29 8.46
N GLY A 270 -18.57 12.26 8.30
CA GLY A 270 -18.53 11.40 7.11
C GLY A 270 -19.59 10.29 7.08
N GLU A 271 -20.45 10.20 8.08
CA GLU A 271 -21.39 9.09 8.29
C GLU A 271 -22.34 8.84 7.10
N ALA A 272 -22.72 9.89 6.37
CA ALA A 272 -23.64 9.80 5.23
C ALA A 272 -22.97 9.27 3.96
N GLU A 273 -21.72 9.66 3.70
CA GLU A 273 -20.98 9.29 2.49
C GLU A 273 -20.12 8.04 2.70
N HIS A 274 -19.66 7.83 3.93
CA HIS A 274 -18.71 6.80 4.33
C HIS A 274 -19.12 6.19 5.68
N PRO A 275 -20.21 5.41 5.72
CA PRO A 275 -20.61 4.69 6.93
C PRO A 275 -19.52 3.69 7.35
N LEU A 276 -19.33 3.57 8.66
CA LEU A 276 -18.37 2.66 9.27
C LEU A 276 -19.07 1.37 9.69
N TYR A 277 -18.51 0.23 9.32
CA TYR A 277 -19.01 -1.08 9.70
C TYR A 277 -17.88 -1.91 10.29
N ASN A 278 -18.18 -2.70 11.32
CA ASN A 278 -17.29 -3.77 11.77
C ASN A 278 -17.43 -5.01 10.88
N GLU A 279 -16.63 -6.02 11.17
CA GLU A 279 -16.66 -7.32 10.49
C GLU A 279 -18.03 -8.01 10.54
N GLU A 280 -18.77 -7.85 11.64
CA GLU A 280 -20.11 -8.41 11.84
C GLU A 280 -21.19 -7.68 11.03
N GLY A 281 -20.83 -6.57 10.36
CA GLY A 281 -21.73 -5.72 9.58
C GLY A 281 -22.56 -4.77 10.44
N GLU A 282 -22.23 -4.65 11.73
CA GLU A 282 -22.81 -3.68 12.64
C GLU A 282 -22.25 -2.28 12.35
N LYS A 283 -23.15 -1.31 12.40
CA LYS A 283 -22.82 0.08 12.12
C LYS A 283 -22.09 0.69 13.33
N ILE A 284 -20.90 1.23 13.11
CA ILE A 284 -20.08 1.87 14.15
C ILE A 284 -20.28 3.38 14.12
N ASN A 285 -20.56 3.97 15.28
CA ASN A 285 -20.66 5.42 15.42
C ASN A 285 -19.26 6.04 15.58
N GLY A 286 -18.74 6.68 14.53
CA GLY A 286 -17.42 7.32 14.56
C GLY A 286 -17.28 8.40 15.64
N THR A 287 -18.34 9.13 15.99
CA THR A 287 -18.33 10.15 17.03
C THR A 287 -18.12 9.55 18.43
N GLU A 288 -18.73 8.39 18.71
CA GLU A 288 -18.51 7.66 19.97
C GLU A 288 -17.06 7.16 20.08
N GLN A 289 -16.46 6.73 18.96
CA GLN A 289 -15.06 6.31 18.93
C GLN A 289 -14.10 7.48 19.21
N ILE A 290 -14.42 8.70 18.74
CA ILE A 290 -13.67 9.92 19.08
C ILE A 290 -13.80 10.24 20.59
N GLN A 291 -14.97 10.03 21.18
CA GLN A 291 -15.15 10.21 22.63
C GLN A 291 -14.36 9.18 23.44
N LEU A 292 -14.25 7.93 22.97
CA LEU A 292 -13.36 6.92 23.56
C LEU A 292 -11.90 7.38 23.50
N LEU A 293 -11.44 7.94 22.38
CA LEU A 293 -10.11 8.53 22.27
C LEU A 293 -9.87 9.61 23.34
N TYR A 294 -10.84 10.50 23.58
CA TYR A 294 -10.72 11.53 24.63
C TYR A 294 -10.57 10.93 26.03
N LYS A 295 -11.29 9.85 26.33
CA LYS A 295 -11.14 9.11 27.58
C LYS A 295 -9.72 8.57 27.77
N TYR A 296 -9.12 8.01 26.72
CA TYR A 296 -7.72 7.54 26.77
C TYR A 296 -6.71 8.70 26.82
N ALA A 297 -6.99 9.79 26.12
CA ALA A 297 -6.13 10.97 26.11
C ALA A 297 -6.19 11.81 27.39
N GLY A 298 -7.23 11.61 28.22
CA GLY A 298 -7.53 12.50 29.35
C GLY A 298 -7.97 13.88 28.88
N TRP A 299 -8.74 13.98 27.81
CA TRP A 299 -9.20 15.25 27.23
C TRP A 299 -10.65 15.55 27.63
N ASP A 300 -10.92 16.78 28.09
CA ASP A 300 -12.28 17.27 28.36
C ASP A 300 -12.77 18.09 27.15
N PRO A 301 -13.76 17.59 26.37
CA PRO A 301 -14.24 18.28 25.18
C PRO A 301 -15.04 19.56 25.50
N VAL A 302 -15.57 19.69 26.71
CA VAL A 302 -16.35 20.88 27.13
C VAL A 302 -15.40 22.00 27.54
N LYS A 303 -14.41 21.68 28.38
CA LYS A 303 -13.39 22.66 28.82
C LYS A 303 -12.32 22.93 27.77
N LYS A 304 -12.22 22.06 26.76
CA LYS A 304 -11.17 22.10 25.72
C LYS A 304 -9.77 22.11 26.33
N ASP A 305 -9.58 21.34 27.41
CA ASP A 305 -8.29 21.17 28.08
C ASP A 305 -8.13 19.73 28.57
N TYR A 306 -6.89 19.35 28.87
CA TYR A 306 -6.57 18.06 29.45
C TYR A 306 -6.96 18.01 30.93
N ILE A 307 -7.55 16.89 31.33
CA ILE A 307 -7.81 16.56 32.72
C ILE A 307 -6.46 16.31 33.39
N ARG A 308 -6.18 17.08 34.44
CA ARG A 308 -4.94 16.98 35.22
C ARG A 308 -5.23 16.46 36.61
N ASP A 309 -4.31 15.69 37.16
CA ASP A 309 -4.33 15.31 38.57
C ASP A 309 -3.88 16.47 39.47
N GLU A 310 -3.95 16.26 40.78
CA GLU A 310 -3.52 17.25 41.79
C GLU A 310 -2.03 17.63 41.67
N LYS A 311 -1.23 16.82 40.95
CA LYS A 311 0.20 17.04 40.68
C LYS A 311 0.45 17.72 39.33
N GLY A 312 -0.61 18.07 38.59
CA GLY A 312 -0.55 18.74 37.29
C GLY A 312 -0.27 17.82 36.10
N ALA A 313 -0.15 16.50 36.31
CA ALA A 313 0.06 15.52 35.26
C ALA A 313 -1.25 15.19 34.52
N ILE A 314 -1.16 14.97 33.21
CA ILE A 314 -2.32 14.62 32.38
C ILE A 314 -2.79 13.22 32.75
N GLN A 315 -4.08 13.08 33.07
CA GLN A 315 -4.71 11.79 33.36
C GLN A 315 -4.99 11.00 32.07
N ALA A 316 -3.94 10.60 31.36
CA ALA A 316 -4.03 9.77 30.16
C ALA A 316 -3.81 8.30 30.49
N THR A 317 -4.58 7.41 29.85
CA THR A 317 -4.40 5.96 29.91
C THR A 317 -3.90 5.45 28.55
N PRO A 318 -2.79 4.69 28.51
CA PRO A 318 -2.31 4.11 27.24
C PRO A 318 -3.33 3.17 26.61
N ILE A 319 -3.55 3.33 25.30
CA ILE A 319 -4.41 2.44 24.52
C ILE A 319 -3.70 1.10 24.34
N LYS A 320 -4.35 0.00 24.75
CA LYS A 320 -3.80 -1.35 24.67
C LYS A 320 -4.07 -1.99 23.29
N TRP A 321 -3.39 -1.49 22.27
CA TRP A 321 -3.53 -2.00 20.90
C TRP A 321 -3.17 -3.47 20.78
N THR A 322 -3.95 -4.22 19.99
CA THR A 322 -3.63 -5.61 19.64
C THR A 322 -2.79 -5.63 18.38
N LYS A 323 -1.54 -6.07 18.50
CA LYS A 323 -0.59 -6.14 17.38
C LYS A 323 -1.01 -7.24 16.40
N ILE A 324 -1.23 -6.87 15.14
CA ILE A 324 -1.67 -7.80 14.08
C ILE A 324 -0.48 -8.52 13.45
N HIS A 325 0.51 -7.75 12.98
CA HIS A 325 1.68 -8.30 12.31
C HIS A 325 2.73 -8.68 13.35
N ASN A 326 2.93 -9.98 13.58
CA ASN A 326 3.97 -10.46 14.48
C ASN A 326 4.99 -11.34 13.77
N LEU A 327 6.25 -11.17 14.14
CA LEU A 327 7.36 -12.02 13.71
C LEU A 327 7.99 -12.63 14.97
N PRO A 328 8.53 -13.86 14.91
CA PRO A 328 9.24 -14.44 16.04
C PRO A 328 10.43 -13.59 16.49
N ASP A 329 10.72 -13.58 17.79
CA ASP A 329 11.75 -12.71 18.38
C ASP A 329 13.18 -12.96 17.87
N HIS A 330 13.46 -14.16 17.34
CA HIS A 330 14.75 -14.47 16.73
C HIS A 330 14.91 -13.88 15.32
N VAL A 331 13.85 -13.30 14.73
CA VAL A 331 13.90 -12.65 13.43
C VAL A 331 14.17 -11.16 13.61
N TYR A 332 15.34 -10.72 13.18
CA TYR A 332 15.65 -9.30 13.12
C TYR A 332 15.07 -8.68 11.84
N PHE A 333 14.00 -7.90 12.00
CA PHE A 333 13.38 -7.11 10.94
C PHE A 333 13.57 -5.61 11.20
N ASN A 334 13.97 -4.87 10.17
CA ASN A 334 14.23 -3.43 10.28
C ASN A 334 13.45 -2.65 9.22
N HIS A 335 12.47 -1.84 9.63
CA HIS A 335 11.64 -1.04 8.73
C HIS A 335 12.47 0.00 7.94
N SER A 336 13.42 0.70 8.55
CA SER A 336 14.16 1.77 7.87
C SER A 336 14.96 1.27 6.66
N GLN A 337 15.48 0.05 6.72
CA GLN A 337 16.18 -0.56 5.58
C GLN A 337 15.24 -0.80 4.39
N HIS A 338 13.98 -1.18 4.64
CA HIS A 338 13.03 -1.44 3.57
C HIS A 338 12.38 -0.16 3.05
N VAL A 339 12.03 0.77 3.95
CA VAL A 339 11.32 2.01 3.60
C VAL A 339 12.29 3.09 3.12
N ALA A 340 13.31 3.43 3.92
CA ALA A 340 14.19 4.56 3.62
C ALA A 340 15.24 4.21 2.56
N VAL A 341 15.85 3.02 2.63
CA VAL A 341 16.90 2.57 1.69
C VAL A 341 16.28 1.83 0.50
N GLY A 342 15.46 0.81 0.76
CA GLY A 342 14.83 -0.01 -0.28
C GLY A 342 13.72 0.70 -1.05
N LYS A 343 13.17 1.79 -0.52
CA LYS A 343 12.00 2.51 -1.09
C LYS A 343 10.83 1.57 -1.41
N VAL A 344 10.67 0.51 -0.62
CA VAL A 344 9.60 -0.48 -0.79
C VAL A 344 8.28 0.17 -0.36
N PRO A 345 7.24 0.20 -1.23
CA PRO A 345 5.93 0.75 -0.88
C PRO A 345 5.28 -0.03 0.28
N CYS A 346 4.64 0.67 1.21
CA CYS A 346 3.96 0.06 2.36
C CYS A 346 2.95 -1.02 1.93
N GLN A 347 2.23 -0.77 0.84
CA GLN A 347 1.17 -1.63 0.31
C GLN A 347 1.70 -2.97 -0.19
N GLN A 348 2.97 -3.05 -0.58
CA GLN A 348 3.56 -4.31 -1.03
C GLN A 348 3.63 -5.33 0.11
N CYS A 349 3.80 -4.87 1.35
CA CYS A 349 3.87 -5.73 2.54
C CYS A 349 2.55 -5.80 3.30
N HIS A 350 1.87 -4.67 3.47
CA HIS A 350 0.66 -4.58 4.31
C HIS A 350 -0.67 -4.59 3.51
N GLY A 351 -0.63 -4.68 2.19
CA GLY A 351 -1.81 -4.59 1.34
C GLY A 351 -2.36 -3.16 1.22
N PRO A 352 -3.54 -2.97 0.60
CA PRO A 352 -4.16 -1.66 0.40
C PRO A 352 -4.75 -1.11 1.71
N ILE A 353 -3.90 -0.76 2.68
CA ILE A 353 -4.30 -0.27 4.02
C ILE A 353 -5.24 0.95 3.92
N GLN A 354 -5.08 1.80 2.91
CA GLN A 354 -5.94 2.95 2.67
C GLN A 354 -7.40 2.59 2.29
N GLU A 355 -7.69 1.32 2.04
CA GLU A 355 -9.04 0.81 1.77
C GLU A 355 -9.60 0.00 2.96
N MET A 356 -8.81 -0.18 4.02
CA MET A 356 -9.16 -0.99 5.18
C MET A 356 -9.78 -0.15 6.29
N ASP A 357 -11.05 -0.43 6.60
CA ASP A 357 -11.70 0.08 7.82
C ASP A 357 -11.14 -0.62 9.06
N GLU A 358 -10.85 -1.91 8.97
CA GLU A 358 -10.13 -2.66 10.00
C GLU A 358 -8.91 -3.34 9.38
N VAL A 359 -7.76 -3.17 10.01
CA VAL A 359 -6.52 -3.76 9.49
C VAL A 359 -6.55 -5.26 9.75
N TYR A 360 -6.21 -6.02 8.71
CA TYR A 360 -5.93 -7.44 8.80
C TYR A 360 -4.54 -7.73 8.24
N GLN A 361 -4.00 -8.90 8.57
CA GLN A 361 -2.73 -9.32 8.00
C GLN A 361 -2.91 -9.77 6.55
N PHE A 362 -2.58 -8.90 5.59
CA PHE A 362 -2.67 -9.18 4.16
C PHE A 362 -1.63 -10.21 3.69
N SER A 363 -0.36 -9.97 4.03
CA SER A 363 0.75 -10.84 3.61
C SER A 363 1.01 -11.96 4.62
N PRO A 364 1.45 -13.14 4.18
CA PRO A 364 1.71 -14.27 5.08
C PRO A 364 2.91 -14.04 6.00
N LEU A 365 3.82 -13.12 5.65
CA LEU A 365 5.06 -12.83 6.39
C LEU A 365 5.92 -14.07 6.72
N SER A 366 5.83 -15.10 5.87
CA SER A 366 6.61 -16.34 6.02
C SER A 366 8.03 -16.16 5.50
N MET A 367 8.96 -16.96 6.00
CA MET A 367 10.36 -16.96 5.53
C MET A 367 10.47 -17.12 4.01
N GLY A 368 9.68 -18.03 3.41
CA GLY A 368 9.67 -18.24 1.96
C GLY A 368 9.20 -17.02 1.18
N TRP A 369 8.20 -16.30 1.70
CA TRP A 369 7.75 -15.04 1.11
C TRP A 369 8.84 -13.96 1.18
N CYS A 370 9.49 -13.79 2.33
CA CYS A 370 10.60 -12.86 2.51
C CYS A 370 11.76 -13.17 1.54
N ILE A 371 12.19 -14.43 1.46
CA ILE A 371 13.29 -14.86 0.60
C ILE A 371 12.98 -14.63 -0.88
N ASN A 372 11.76 -14.96 -1.31
CA ASN A 372 11.36 -14.75 -2.70
C ASN A 372 11.34 -13.26 -3.06
N CYS A 373 10.81 -12.41 -2.16
CA CYS A 373 10.87 -10.97 -2.31
C CYS A 373 12.31 -10.47 -2.43
N HIS A 374 13.22 -10.94 -1.56
CA HIS A 374 14.65 -10.57 -1.60
C HIS A 374 15.36 -11.06 -2.87
N ARG A 375 14.95 -12.21 -3.44
CA ARG A 375 15.51 -12.73 -4.69
C ARG A 375 15.05 -11.93 -5.93
N GLN A 376 13.84 -11.37 -5.88
CA GLN A 376 13.20 -10.75 -7.03
C GLN A 376 13.33 -9.22 -7.04
N THR A 377 13.45 -8.60 -5.86
CA THR A 377 13.52 -7.15 -5.73
C THR A 377 14.92 -6.65 -6.06
N LYS A 378 15.02 -5.75 -7.05
CA LYS A 378 16.28 -5.12 -7.42
C LYS A 378 16.62 -4.00 -6.46
N VAL A 379 17.88 -3.95 -6.03
CA VAL A 379 18.40 -2.83 -5.23
C VAL A 379 18.63 -1.60 -6.12
N GLN A 380 18.47 -0.41 -5.56
CA GLN A 380 18.83 0.84 -6.23
C GLN A 380 20.36 1.00 -6.22
N PHE A 381 21.02 0.40 -7.21
CA PHE A 381 22.49 0.43 -7.28
C PHE A 381 23.02 1.70 -7.96
N GLU A 382 22.34 2.18 -9.02
CA GLU A 382 22.83 3.29 -9.85
C GLU A 382 22.69 4.66 -9.18
N ASN A 383 21.55 4.92 -8.53
CA ASN A 383 21.21 6.25 -8.00
C ASN A 383 21.48 6.40 -6.49
N ASN A 384 22.27 5.50 -5.90
CA ASN A 384 22.51 5.50 -4.47
C ASN A 384 23.94 5.99 -4.16
N ASN A 385 24.02 7.17 -3.53
CA ASN A 385 25.27 7.79 -3.09
C ASN A 385 26.10 6.90 -2.14
N TYR A 386 25.50 5.89 -1.53
CA TYR A 386 26.26 4.92 -0.74
C TYR A 386 27.28 4.15 -1.58
N TYR A 387 26.99 3.82 -2.84
CA TYR A 387 27.91 3.03 -3.68
C TYR A 387 29.03 3.86 -4.32
N SER A 388 28.81 5.17 -4.52
CA SER A 388 29.81 6.04 -5.15
C SER A 388 31.07 6.20 -4.30
N ILE A 389 30.98 6.10 -2.97
CA ILE A 389 32.16 6.13 -2.09
C ILE A 389 33.05 4.89 -2.30
N PHE A 390 32.45 3.72 -2.52
CA PHE A 390 33.21 2.49 -2.76
C PHE A 390 33.86 2.50 -4.14
N GLU A 391 33.16 3.03 -5.14
CA GLU A 391 33.75 3.24 -6.47
C GLU A 391 34.93 4.22 -6.40
N LYS A 392 34.78 5.33 -5.68
CA LYS A 392 35.84 6.30 -5.43
C LYS A 392 37.05 5.66 -4.74
N TYR A 393 36.84 4.95 -3.63
CA TYR A 393 37.94 4.29 -2.91
C TYR A 393 38.63 3.22 -3.77
N HIS A 394 37.87 2.48 -4.58
CA HIS A 394 38.44 1.53 -5.53
C HIS A 394 39.33 2.23 -6.57
N GLN A 395 38.89 3.36 -7.12
CA GLN A 395 39.69 4.16 -8.07
C GLN A 395 40.94 4.75 -7.40
N GLU A 396 40.83 5.29 -6.18
CA GLU A 396 41.97 5.85 -5.43
C GLU A 396 43.03 4.80 -5.10
N LEU A 397 42.62 3.57 -4.76
CA LEU A 397 43.52 2.44 -4.57
C LEU A 397 44.20 2.04 -5.89
N LYS A 398 43.45 2.00 -7.00
CA LYS A 398 43.99 1.69 -8.33
C LYS A 398 44.99 2.73 -8.82
N ASP A 399 44.71 4.00 -8.54
CA ASP A 399 45.56 5.15 -8.88
C ASP A 399 46.73 5.35 -7.91
N LYS A 400 46.86 4.52 -6.85
CA LYS A 400 47.84 4.67 -5.76
C LYS A 400 47.78 6.03 -5.07
N LYS A 401 46.61 6.66 -5.04
CA LYS A 401 46.33 7.89 -4.28
C LYS A 401 46.00 7.59 -2.81
N ARG A 402 45.75 6.32 -2.51
CA ARG A 402 45.34 5.79 -1.22
C ARG A 402 46.01 4.44 -1.02
N ASP A 403 46.48 4.18 0.20
CA ASP A 403 47.17 2.93 0.57
C ASP A 403 46.23 1.84 1.12
N GLY A 404 45.02 2.22 1.55
CA GLY A 404 44.04 1.31 2.14
C GLY A 404 42.71 1.99 2.46
N VAL A 405 41.72 1.21 2.89
CA VAL A 405 40.43 1.69 3.42
C VAL A 405 40.26 1.16 4.84
N THR A 406 40.03 2.04 5.80
CA THR A 406 39.84 1.64 7.21
C THR A 406 38.36 1.41 7.54
N VAL A 407 38.10 0.75 8.67
CA VAL A 407 36.73 0.47 9.16
C VAL A 407 35.96 1.75 9.46
N GLU A 408 36.65 2.80 9.90
CA GLU A 408 36.10 4.13 10.11
C GLU A 408 35.53 4.73 8.81
N GLU A 409 36.27 4.61 7.71
CA GLU A 409 35.92 5.21 6.41
C GLU A 409 34.69 4.58 5.74
N ILE A 410 34.26 3.40 6.21
CA ILE A 410 33.05 2.69 5.76
C ILE A 410 31.91 2.73 6.80
N GLY A 411 32.04 3.59 7.82
CA GLY A 411 31.01 3.84 8.83
C GLY A 411 31.00 2.84 9.99
N GLY A 412 32.09 2.09 10.23
CA GLY A 412 32.18 1.14 11.34
C GLY A 412 32.33 1.77 12.73
N LEU A 413 32.33 3.10 12.82
CA LEU A 413 32.23 3.84 14.09
C LEU A 413 30.79 4.24 14.44
N GLU A 414 29.81 3.89 13.61
CA GLU A 414 28.40 4.15 13.92
C GLU A 414 27.91 3.22 15.04
N CYS A 415 27.48 3.80 16.17
CA CYS A 415 27.03 3.03 17.34
C CYS A 415 25.98 1.95 17.01
N GLN A 416 25.08 2.24 16.08
CA GLN A 416 23.99 1.35 15.62
C GLN A 416 24.47 0.07 14.92
N ARG A 417 25.74 0.01 14.48
CA ARG A 417 26.32 -1.18 13.82
C ARG A 417 26.94 -2.17 14.81
N CYS A 418 27.22 -1.71 16.04
CA CYS A 418 27.85 -2.51 17.09
C CYS A 418 26.90 -2.80 18.26
N HIS A 419 25.95 -1.90 18.54
CA HIS A 419 24.99 -2.02 19.63
C HIS A 419 23.59 -2.26 19.07
N TYR A 420 23.19 -3.54 18.94
CA TYR A 420 21.90 -4.00 18.42
C TYR A 420 20.79 -4.12 19.49
#